data_AF-B1Y8S2-F1
#
_entry.id   AF-B1Y8S2-F1
#
_cell.length_a   1.000
_cell.length_b   1.000
_cell.length_c   1.000
_cell.angle_alpha   90.00
_cell.angle_beta   90.00
_cell.angle_gamma   90.00
#
_symmetry.space_group_name_H-M   'P 1'
#
loop_
_entity.id
_entity.type
_entity.pdbx_description
1 polymer ?
#
loop_
_entity_poly.entity_id
_entity_poly.type
_entity_poly.pdbx_seq_one_letter_code
_entity_poly.pdbx_strand_id
1 'polypeptide(L)'
;MLDGAASELLKKVSEACRDEAFYRAHRDICIAARLALLNVKGGGVKLRPSLLRLESLSDKKAASYVLREIRREVGPVTDGESLKRAAAALVYRRLAERL
;
A
#
# COMPACT_ATOMS: atom_id res chain seq x y z
N MET A 1 -3.74 -14.26 -5.83
CA MET A 1 -2.49 -14.47 -5.08
C MET A 1 -1.42 -13.64 -5.76
N LEU A 2 -0.60 -12.89 -5.03
CA LEU A 2 0.55 -12.20 -5.63
C LEU A 2 1.54 -13.26 -6.10
N ASP A 3 2.08 -13.12 -7.31
CA ASP A 3 3.12 -14.02 -7.78
C ASP A 3 4.41 -13.86 -6.96
N GLY A 4 5.33 -14.83 -7.06
CA GLY A 4 6.56 -14.86 -6.27
C GLY A 4 7.44 -13.63 -6.48
N ALA A 5 7.54 -13.14 -7.72
CA ALA A 5 8.34 -11.97 -8.08
C ALA A 5 7.75 -10.69 -7.48
N ALA A 6 6.42 -10.56 -7.49
CA ALA A 6 5.71 -9.44 -6.88
C ALA A 6 5.84 -9.42 -5.37
N SER A 7 5.80 -10.59 -4.73
CA SER A 7 6.07 -10.67 -3.30
C SER A 7 7.50 -10.25 -2.97
N GLU A 8 8.49 -10.64 -3.78
CA GLU A 8 9.89 -10.28 -3.57
C GLU A 8 10.14 -8.78 -3.78
N LEU A 9 9.58 -8.19 -4.83
CA LEU A 9 9.66 -6.74 -5.06
C LEU A 9 9.06 -5.97 -3.90
N LEU A 10 7.86 -6.33 -3.45
CA LEU A 10 7.20 -5.65 -2.33
C LEU A 10 8.02 -5.76 -1.03
N LYS A 11 8.71 -6.88 -0.81
CA LYS A 11 9.65 -7.03 0.33
C LYS A 11 10.84 -6.09 0.19
N LYS A 12 11.48 -6.02 -0.97
CA LYS A 12 12.60 -5.09 -1.23
C LYS A 12 12.19 -3.63 -1.05
N VAL A 13 11.01 -3.26 -1.56
CA VAL A 13 10.42 -1.92 -1.35
C VAL A 13 10.18 -1.69 0.15
N SER A 14 9.60 -2.66 0.86
CA SER A 14 9.36 -2.54 2.30
C SER A 14 10.65 -2.44 3.11
N GLU A 15 11.74 -3.06 2.67
CA GLU A 15 13.07 -2.93 3.29
C GLU A 15 13.65 -1.53 3.05
N ALA A 16 13.57 -1.01 1.81
CA ALA A 16 13.98 0.36 1.49
C ALA A 16 13.19 1.40 2.29
N CYS A 17 11.91 1.17 2.55
CA CYS A 17 11.07 2.04 3.39
C CYS A 17 11.48 2.13 4.86
N ARG A 18 12.46 1.32 5.33
CA ARG A 18 13.07 1.48 6.66
C ARG A 18 14.07 2.63 6.70
N ASP A 19 14.62 3.01 5.54
CA ASP A 19 15.44 4.21 5.42
C ASP A 19 14.54 5.46 5.46
N GLU A 20 14.87 6.41 6.34
CA GLU A 20 14.03 7.57 6.58
C GLU A 20 14.01 8.52 5.38
N ALA A 21 15.14 8.68 4.67
CA ALA A 21 15.22 9.55 3.51
C ALA A 21 14.36 8.99 2.37
N PHE A 22 14.47 7.68 2.10
CA PHE A 22 13.64 6.98 1.13
C PHE A 22 12.16 7.06 1.50
N TYR A 23 11.81 6.78 2.77
CA TYR A 23 10.42 6.86 3.23
C TYR A 23 9.83 8.25 3.03
N ARG A 24 10.57 9.32 3.39
CA ARG A 24 10.11 10.70 3.22
C ARG A 24 9.90 11.07 1.75
N ALA A 25 10.78 10.60 0.86
CA ALA A 25 10.70 10.84 -0.58
C ALA A 25 9.57 10.03 -1.27
N HIS A 26 9.27 8.83 -0.76
CA HIS A 26 8.38 7.85 -1.41
C HIS A 26 7.28 7.32 -0.48
N ARG A 27 6.71 8.19 0.38
CA ARG A 27 5.67 7.80 1.38
C ARG A 27 4.50 7.03 0.78
N ASP A 28 4.04 7.44 -0.40
CA ASP A 28 2.93 6.80 -1.12
C ASP A 28 3.25 5.33 -1.44
N ILE A 29 4.44 5.07 -1.99
CA ILE A 29 4.93 3.72 -2.29
C ILE A 29 5.04 2.91 -1.01
N CYS A 30 5.65 3.48 0.04
CA CYS A 30 5.85 2.77 1.30
C CYS A 30 4.54 2.38 1.98
N ILE A 31 3.55 3.27 1.95
CA ILE A 31 2.23 2.99 2.49
C ILE A 31 1.50 1.93 1.65
N ALA A 32 1.57 2.02 0.32
CA ALA A 32 0.96 1.02 -0.57
C ALA A 32 1.62 -0.36 -0.41
N ALA A 33 2.95 -0.43 -0.31
CA ALA A 33 3.69 -1.67 -0.06
C ALA A 33 3.29 -2.29 1.29
N ARG A 34 3.18 -1.46 2.34
CA ARG A 34 2.70 -1.91 3.65
C ARG A 34 1.28 -2.50 3.57
N LEU A 35 0.36 -1.85 2.85
CA LEU A 35 -1.00 -2.38 2.62
C LEU A 35 -0.97 -3.72 1.88
N ALA A 36 -0.14 -3.84 0.84
CA ALA A 36 0.00 -5.06 0.06
C ALA A 36 0.55 -6.24 0.88
N LEU A 37 1.37 -5.94 1.90
CA LEU A 37 1.96 -6.93 2.80
C LEU A 37 1.13 -7.17 4.08
N LEU A 38 0.03 -6.43 4.31
CA LEU A 38 -0.81 -6.66 5.49
C LEU A 38 -1.40 -8.06 5.48
N ASN A 39 -1.39 -8.72 6.64
CA ASN A 39 -2.08 -9.98 6.82
C ASN A 39 -3.58 -9.77 7.08
N VAL A 40 -4.29 -9.21 6.09
CA VAL A 40 -5.75 -9.09 6.14
C VAL A 40 -6.37 -10.41 5.67
N LYS A 41 -7.08 -11.08 6.57
CA LYS A 41 -7.86 -12.29 6.28
C LYS A 41 -9.36 -11.95 6.30
N GLY A 42 -10.12 -12.56 5.40
CA GLY A 42 -11.57 -12.40 5.33
C GLY A 42 -12.06 -11.31 4.37
N GLY A 43 -13.39 -11.16 4.32
CA GLY A 43 -14.10 -10.15 3.52
C GLY A 43 -14.52 -8.93 4.34
N GLY A 44 -14.96 -7.87 3.67
CA GLY A 44 -15.57 -6.71 4.35
C GLY A 44 -14.59 -5.67 4.89
N VAL A 45 -13.38 -5.60 4.32
CA VAL A 45 -12.33 -4.67 4.72
C VAL A 45 -12.72 -3.25 4.30
N LYS A 46 -13.01 -2.39 5.28
CA LYS A 46 -13.28 -0.96 5.06
C LYS A 46 -11.98 -0.20 4.89
N LEU A 47 -11.77 0.43 3.73
CA LEU A 47 -10.56 1.19 3.41
C LEU A 47 -10.50 2.51 4.19
N ARG A 48 -9.82 2.52 5.34
CA ARG A 48 -9.66 3.69 6.23
C ARG A 48 -8.20 3.84 6.69
N PRO A 49 -7.71 5.08 6.92
CA PRO A 49 -6.33 5.31 7.39
C PRO A 49 -5.97 4.59 8.69
N SER A 50 -6.98 4.31 9.53
CA SER A 50 -6.82 3.55 10.78
C SER A 50 -6.28 2.12 10.57
N LEU A 51 -6.41 1.56 9.36
CA LEU A 51 -5.83 0.25 9.01
C LEU A 51 -4.32 0.20 9.19
N LEU A 52 -3.63 1.34 9.03
CA LEU A 52 -2.17 1.41 9.01
C LEU A 52 -1.57 1.86 10.35
N ARG A 53 -2.41 2.17 11.36
CA ARG A 53 -1.99 2.64 12.70
C ARG A 53 -0.87 3.71 12.61
N LEU A 54 -1.10 4.72 11.76
CA LEU A 54 -0.11 5.79 11.52
C LEU A 54 -0.20 6.84 12.62
N GLU A 55 0.95 7.28 13.12
CA GLU A 55 1.03 8.27 14.20
C GLU A 55 1.02 9.69 13.64
N SER A 56 1.85 9.96 12.62
CA SER A 56 2.02 11.29 12.06
C SER A 56 0.85 11.74 11.16
N LEU A 57 0.58 13.05 11.15
CA LEU A 57 -0.44 13.66 10.28
C LEU A 57 -0.07 13.58 8.79
N SER A 58 1.21 13.72 8.46
CA SER A 58 1.72 13.62 7.09
C SER A 58 1.50 12.21 6.54
N ASP A 59 1.73 11.18 7.34
CA ASP A 59 1.47 9.78 6.94
C ASP A 59 -0.02 9.52 6.78
N LYS A 60 -0.86 10.04 7.68
CA LYS A 60 -2.33 9.93 7.54
C LYS A 60 -2.82 10.57 6.25
N LYS A 61 -2.23 11.71 5.85
CA LYS A 61 -2.55 12.39 4.59
C LYS A 61 -2.15 11.54 3.39
N ALA A 62 -0.91 11.05 3.35
CA ALA A 62 -0.43 10.16 2.29
C ALA A 62 -1.26 8.88 2.20
N ALA A 63 -1.58 8.25 3.33
CA ALA A 63 -2.42 7.07 3.39
C ALA A 63 -3.85 7.34 2.90
N SER A 64 -4.41 8.51 3.17
CA SER A 64 -5.72 8.89 2.65
C SER A 64 -5.72 8.98 1.13
N TYR A 65 -4.64 9.49 0.51
CA TYR A 65 -4.50 9.50 -0.95
C TYR A 65 -4.38 8.08 -1.51
N VAL A 66 -3.50 7.25 -0.94
CA VAL A 66 -3.31 5.85 -1.35
C VAL A 66 -4.62 5.06 -1.24
N LEU A 67 -5.31 5.16 -0.11
CA LEU A 67 -6.58 4.46 0.10
C LEU A 67 -7.69 4.96 -0.83
N ARG A 68 -7.66 6.24 -1.23
CA ARG A 68 -8.60 6.78 -2.21
C ARG A 68 -8.36 6.20 -3.59
N GLU A 69 -7.10 6.02 -3.99
CA GLU A 69 -6.77 5.37 -5.27
C GLU A 69 -7.21 3.90 -5.26
N ILE A 70 -6.85 3.15 -4.23
CA ILE A 70 -7.28 1.75 -4.08
C ILE A 70 -8.81 1.66 -4.07
N ARG A 71 -9.50 2.58 -3.37
CA ARG A 71 -10.97 2.63 -3.34
C ARG A 71 -11.60 2.82 -4.72
N ARG A 72 -10.96 3.54 -5.63
CA ARG A 72 -11.46 3.70 -7.01
C ARG A 72 -11.40 2.39 -7.79
N GLU A 73 -10.46 1.51 -7.43
CA GLU A 73 -10.22 0.24 -8.12
C GLU A 73 -11.10 -0.88 -7.57
N VAL A 74 -11.23 -0.99 -6.24
CA VAL A 74 -11.91 -2.13 -5.59
C VAL A 74 -13.15 -1.75 -4.77
N GLY A 75 -13.54 -0.49 -4.79
CA GLY A 75 -14.67 0.03 -4.01
C GLY A 75 -14.33 0.36 -2.54
N PRO A 76 -15.29 0.90 -1.77
CA PRO A 76 -15.08 1.32 -0.38
C PRO A 76 -14.93 0.17 0.62
N VAL A 77 -15.42 -1.01 0.24
CA VAL A 77 -15.38 -2.25 1.01
C VAL A 77 -14.94 -3.35 0.07
N THR A 78 -13.93 -4.12 0.46
CA THR A 78 -13.30 -5.13 -0.39
C THR A 78 -12.88 -6.33 0.45
N ASP A 79 -12.48 -7.42 -0.19
CA ASP A 79 -11.83 -8.54 0.49
C ASP A 79 -10.32 -8.32 0.64
N GLY A 80 -9.69 -9.08 1.53
CA GLY A 80 -8.26 -8.96 1.81
C GLY A 80 -7.36 -9.23 0.59
N GLU A 81 -7.80 -10.05 -0.36
CA GLU A 81 -7.00 -10.36 -1.55
C GLU A 81 -7.07 -9.24 -2.58
N SER A 82 -8.26 -8.72 -2.86
CA SER A 82 -8.48 -7.58 -3.74
C SER A 82 -7.74 -6.33 -3.24
N LEU A 83 -7.75 -6.07 -1.93
CA LEU A 83 -6.94 -5.01 -1.33
C LEU A 83 -5.44 -5.20 -1.62
N LYS A 84 -4.91 -6.41 -1.42
CA LYS A 84 -3.48 -6.69 -1.65
C LYS A 84 -3.10 -6.49 -3.10
N ARG A 85 -3.93 -6.98 -4.04
CA ARG A 85 -3.70 -6.83 -5.48
C ARG A 85 -3.69 -5.37 -5.90
N ALA A 86 -4.70 -4.60 -5.50
CA ALA A 86 -4.79 -3.17 -5.83
C ALA A 86 -3.65 -2.35 -5.21
N ALA A 87 -3.26 -2.65 -3.96
CA ALA A 87 -2.13 -2.00 -3.31
C ALA A 87 -0.80 -2.32 -4.03
N ALA A 88 -0.58 -3.57 -4.45
CA ALA A 88 0.58 -3.95 -5.23
C ALA A 88 0.60 -3.28 -6.60
N ALA A 89 -0.53 -3.26 -7.32
CA ALA A 89 -0.67 -2.58 -8.60
C ALA A 89 -0.34 -1.08 -8.50
N LEU A 90 -0.74 -0.43 -7.40
CA LEU A 90 -0.38 0.95 -7.14
C LEU A 90 1.13 1.13 -6.95
N VAL A 91 1.81 0.24 -6.20
CA VAL A 91 3.27 0.27 -6.08
C VAL A 91 3.94 0.18 -7.45
N TYR A 92 3.53 -0.76 -8.29
CA TYR A 92 4.08 -0.92 -9.64
C TYR A 92 3.91 0.33 -10.49
N ARG A 93 2.70 0.88 -10.52
CA ARG A 93 2.40 2.10 -11.27
C ARG A 93 3.28 3.26 -10.82
N ARG A 94 3.42 3.43 -9.51
CA ARG A 94 4.23 4.49 -8.90
C ARG A 94 5.73 4.33 -9.09
N LEU A 95 6.21 3.09 -9.25
CA LEU A 95 7.61 2.82 -9.62
C LEU A 95 7.84 3.09 -11.11
N ALA A 96 6.90 2.67 -11.97
CA ALA A 96 6.99 2.89 -13.41
C ALA A 96 6.92 4.38 -13.80
N GLU A 97 6.14 5.20 -13.09
CA GLU A 97 6.10 6.67 -13.29
C GLU A 97 7.41 7.39 -12.91
N ARG A 98 8.30 6.72 -12.18
CA ARG A 98 9.54 7.29 -11.63
C ARG A 98 10.82 6.74 -12.28
N LEU A 99 10.67 5.79 -13.21
CA LEU A 99 11.73 5.29 -14.10
C LEU A 99 11.69 6.06 -15.42
#